data_AF-A0A8H5AUS0-F1
#
_entry.id   AF-A0A8H5AUS0-F1
#
_cell.length_a   1.000
_cell.length_b   1.000
_cell.length_c   1.000
_cell.angle_alpha   90.00
_cell.angle_beta   90.00
_cell.angle_gamma   90.00
#
_symmetry.space_group_name_H-M   'P 1'
#
loop_
_entity.id
_entity.type
_entity.pdbx_description
1 polymer ?
#
loop_
_entity_poly.entity_id
_entity_poly.type
_entity_poly.pdbx_seq_one_letter_code
_entity_poly.pdbx_strand_id
1 'polypeptide(L)'
;MAETESIGCPSPNCALPVDLLLRSNEGSVFGAHASMLGEKTGAFPTDDMDKVVVTDSELVDCPVRKDILKVFLVMLHDDDELSMKSAISALDDDMILDLVAAAELYQAEKVKDVCDSWIKLKAPERPWLAFRYALKHRDISTLDRTAPYTLGSDSYVTFQVDRLDHLTARAWYKYREPYIHVTDRFLTVPLPEKNSKGKLHWCRAWDSYEADVKLAVAGLRGAEDVFSAKRWRDVPIFEPDHRSNGRKCGLCRTRAHKWEMSIVKPLG
;
A
#
# COMPACT_ATOMS: atom_id res chain seq x y z
N MET A 1 -6.64 49.32 10.17
CA MET A 1 -7.64 48.61 9.34
C MET A 1 -6.86 47.51 8.63
N ALA A 2 -7.11 46.25 8.96
CA ALA A 2 -6.51 45.14 8.23
C ALA A 2 -7.19 45.08 6.86
N GLU A 3 -6.41 45.12 5.78
CA GLU A 3 -6.92 44.80 4.45
C GLU A 3 -7.47 43.38 4.51
N THR A 4 -8.78 43.24 4.35
CA THR A 4 -9.41 41.93 4.16
C THR A 4 -8.97 41.43 2.80
N GLU A 5 -7.95 40.57 2.76
CA GLU A 5 -7.62 39.80 1.57
C GLU A 5 -8.90 39.13 1.06
N SER A 6 -9.24 39.38 -0.21
CA SER A 6 -10.41 38.77 -0.83
C SER A 6 -10.25 37.26 -0.81
N ILE A 7 -11.17 36.55 -0.14
CA ILE A 7 -11.15 35.09 -0.07
C ILE A 7 -11.50 34.55 -1.46
N GLY A 8 -10.48 34.05 -2.17
CA GLY A 8 -10.61 33.49 -3.52
C GLY A 8 -10.83 31.98 -3.54
N CYS A 9 -11.22 31.48 -4.71
CA CYS A 9 -11.22 30.05 -5.01
C CYS A 9 -9.77 29.50 -5.01
N PRO A 10 -9.51 28.33 -4.41
CA PRO A 10 -8.16 27.75 -4.35
C PRO A 10 -7.65 27.21 -5.69
N SER A 11 -8.53 27.01 -6.68
CA SER A 11 -8.15 26.52 -8.00
C SER A 11 -7.39 27.60 -8.79
N PRO A 12 -6.19 27.28 -9.32
CA PRO A 12 -5.42 28.22 -10.11
C PRO A 12 -6.21 28.63 -11.36
N ASN A 13 -6.25 29.93 -11.64
CA ASN A 13 -6.95 30.51 -12.79
C ASN A 13 -8.48 30.38 -12.77
N CYS A 14 -9.08 30.06 -11.61
CA CYS A 14 -10.53 30.15 -11.49
C CYS A 14 -10.97 31.62 -11.46
N ALA A 15 -11.75 32.02 -12.47
CA ALA A 15 -12.30 33.37 -12.60
C ALA A 15 -13.80 33.44 -12.23
N LEU A 16 -14.39 32.33 -11.80
CA LEU A 16 -15.79 32.30 -11.39
C LEU A 16 -15.96 33.10 -10.08
N PRO A 17 -17.08 33.83 -9.92
CA PRO A 17 -17.38 34.50 -8.67
C PRO A 17 -17.57 33.46 -7.55
N VAL A 18 -16.97 33.73 -6.40
CA VAL A 18 -17.18 32.93 -5.20
C VAL A 18 -18.55 33.27 -4.64
N ASP A 19 -19.40 32.26 -4.47
CA ASP A 19 -20.76 32.37 -3.92
C ASP A 19 -20.96 31.51 -2.66
N LEU A 20 -19.91 30.79 -2.23
CA LEU A 20 -19.91 29.98 -1.04
C LEU A 20 -18.58 30.09 -0.29
N LEU A 21 -18.64 30.15 1.04
CA LEU A 21 -17.46 30.13 1.90
C LEU A 21 -17.41 28.84 2.71
N LEU A 22 -16.31 28.10 2.59
CA LEU A 22 -16.08 26.85 3.30
C LEU A 22 -15.03 27.08 4.39
N ARG A 23 -15.28 26.67 5.63
CA ARG A 23 -14.32 26.74 6.75
C ARG A 23 -13.79 25.36 7.09
N SER A 24 -12.48 25.16 7.00
CA SER A 24 -11.83 23.94 7.48
C SER A 24 -11.95 23.77 8.99
N ASN A 25 -11.68 22.56 9.50
CA ASN A 25 -11.66 22.31 10.96
C ASN A 25 -10.58 23.12 11.71
N GLU A 26 -9.57 23.64 11.00
CA GLU A 26 -8.52 24.53 11.49
C GLU A 26 -8.91 26.02 11.41
N GLY A 27 -10.14 26.32 10.97
CA GLY A 27 -10.66 27.69 10.86
C GLY A 27 -10.24 28.45 9.59
N SER A 28 -9.52 27.81 8.66
CA SER A 28 -9.15 28.44 7.39
C SER A 28 -10.36 28.52 6.46
N VAL A 29 -10.56 29.66 5.80
CA VAL A 29 -11.73 29.89 4.93
C VAL A 29 -11.31 29.86 3.46
N PHE A 30 -12.10 29.16 2.65
CA PHE A 30 -11.90 28.99 1.21
C PHE A 30 -13.14 29.45 0.45
N GLY A 31 -12.94 30.14 -0.66
CA GLY A 31 -14.02 30.41 -1.61
C GLY A 31 -14.32 29.17 -2.44
N ALA A 32 -15.59 28.92 -2.70
CA ALA A 32 -16.07 27.85 -3.56
C ALA A 32 -17.22 28.33 -4.45
N HIS A 33 -17.68 27.43 -5.34
CA HIS A 33 -18.81 27.66 -6.22
C HIS A 33 -19.89 26.62 -5.94
N ALA A 34 -21.05 27.05 -5.45
CA ALA A 34 -22.13 26.17 -5.04
C ALA A 34 -22.57 25.24 -6.17
N SER A 35 -22.69 25.76 -7.39
CA SER A 35 -23.06 24.98 -8.59
C SER A 35 -22.05 23.86 -8.89
N MET A 36 -20.75 24.14 -8.83
CA MET A 36 -19.69 23.15 -9.06
C MET A 36 -19.69 22.06 -7.97
N LEU A 37 -19.90 22.44 -6.71
CA LEU A 37 -20.02 21.46 -5.63
C LEU A 37 -21.27 20.58 -5.80
N GLY A 38 -22.41 21.18 -6.13
CA GLY A 38 -23.65 20.43 -6.40
C GLY A 38 -23.54 19.47 -7.58
N GLU A 39 -22.80 19.84 -8.63
CA GLU A 39 -22.59 18.98 -9.81
C GLU A 39 -21.61 17.83 -9.53
N LYS A 40 -20.49 18.12 -8.85
CA LYS A 40 -19.37 17.18 -8.73
C LYS A 40 -19.35 16.37 -7.44
N THR A 41 -20.29 16.62 -6.54
CA THR A 41 -20.38 15.95 -5.24
C THR A 41 -21.83 15.59 -4.91
N GLY A 42 -22.05 14.56 -4.10
CA GLY A 42 -23.40 14.17 -3.65
C GLY A 42 -23.84 14.81 -2.33
N ALA A 43 -22.96 15.57 -1.67
CA ALA A 43 -23.20 16.13 -0.34
C ALA A 43 -23.74 17.57 -0.34
N PHE A 44 -23.69 18.26 -1.48
CA PHE A 44 -24.18 19.63 -1.62
C PHE A 44 -25.46 19.65 -2.46
N PRO A 45 -26.45 20.51 -2.12
CA PRO A 45 -27.68 20.62 -2.89
C PRO A 45 -27.38 21.12 -4.31
N THR A 46 -28.07 20.55 -5.29
CA THR A 46 -28.07 21.02 -6.68
C THR A 46 -29.06 22.17 -6.87
N ASP A 47 -28.91 22.95 -7.93
CA ASP A 47 -29.79 24.09 -8.27
C ASP A 47 -31.29 23.71 -8.41
N ASP A 48 -31.58 22.42 -8.58
CA ASP A 48 -32.94 21.87 -8.67
C ASP A 48 -33.61 21.64 -7.31
N MET A 49 -32.85 21.63 -6.22
CA MET A 49 -33.38 21.60 -4.86
C MET A 49 -33.70 23.03 -4.44
N ASP A 50 -34.94 23.28 -3.98
CA ASP A 50 -35.45 24.59 -3.56
C ASP A 50 -34.33 25.46 -2.97
N LYS A 51 -33.94 26.49 -3.73
CA LYS A 51 -32.76 27.32 -3.48
C LYS A 51 -32.66 27.65 -1.99
N VAL A 52 -31.81 26.91 -1.29
CA VAL A 52 -31.32 27.35 0.01
C VAL A 52 -30.56 28.62 -0.34
N VAL A 53 -31.18 29.77 -0.11
CA VAL A 53 -30.55 31.06 -0.33
C VAL A 53 -29.47 31.16 0.73
N VAL A 54 -28.28 30.68 0.37
CA VAL A 54 -27.05 30.97 1.09
C VAL A 54 -26.93 32.48 1.03
N THR A 55 -27.37 33.16 2.10
CA THR A 55 -27.14 34.59 2.24
C THR A 55 -25.63 34.83 2.18
N ASP A 56 -25.19 35.99 1.67
CA ASP A 56 -23.79 36.37 1.31
C ASP A 56 -22.73 36.23 2.44
N SER A 57 -22.99 35.51 3.51
CA SER A 57 -22.15 35.33 4.68
C SER A 57 -22.26 33.94 5.33
N GLU A 58 -23.01 33.00 4.75
CA GLU A 58 -23.12 31.68 5.36
C GLU A 58 -21.85 30.86 5.14
N LEU A 59 -21.16 30.63 6.24
CA LEU A 59 -19.92 29.91 6.31
C LEU A 59 -20.23 28.43 6.59
N VAL A 60 -19.92 27.55 5.65
CA VAL A 60 -20.16 26.12 5.80
C VAL A 60 -18.95 25.47 6.45
N ASP A 61 -19.17 24.83 7.59
CA ASP A 61 -18.13 24.10 8.31
C ASP A 61 -17.82 22.76 7.65
N CYS A 62 -16.55 22.57 7.28
CA CYS A 62 -16.00 21.36 6.69
C CYS A 62 -15.11 20.66 7.73
N PRO A 63 -15.41 19.42 8.16
CA PRO A 63 -14.60 18.68 9.13
C PRO A 63 -13.34 18.07 8.47
N VAL A 64 -12.69 18.83 7.59
CA VAL A 64 -11.50 18.44 6.82
C VAL A 64 -10.39 19.43 7.08
N ARG A 65 -9.14 18.96 7.17
CA ARG A 65 -7.94 19.80 7.33
C ARG A 65 -7.80 20.78 6.17
N LYS A 66 -7.20 21.94 6.42
CA LYS A 66 -7.13 23.03 5.43
C LYS A 66 -6.40 22.64 4.14
N ASP A 67 -5.32 21.88 4.26
CA ASP A 67 -4.47 21.43 3.16
C ASP A 67 -5.21 20.42 2.28
N ILE A 68 -5.91 19.47 2.91
CA ILE A 68 -6.75 18.49 2.23
C ILE A 68 -7.94 19.13 1.55
N LEU A 69 -8.64 20.05 2.23
CA LEU A 69 -9.76 20.79 1.65
C LEU A 69 -9.32 21.59 0.43
N LYS A 70 -8.15 22.26 0.50
CA LYS A 70 -7.59 22.98 -0.63
C LYS A 70 -7.34 22.07 -1.84
N VAL A 71 -6.65 20.93 -1.64
CA VAL A 71 -6.36 19.98 -2.73
C VAL A 71 -7.65 19.38 -3.29
N PHE A 72 -8.59 19.01 -2.41
CA PHE A 72 -9.89 18.48 -2.79
C PHE A 72 -10.64 19.46 -3.71
N LEU A 73 -10.74 20.74 -3.33
CA LEU A 73 -11.37 21.77 -4.15
C LEU A 73 -10.67 21.96 -5.50
N VAL A 74 -9.32 21.95 -5.52
CA VAL A 74 -8.56 22.01 -6.77
C VAL A 74 -8.90 20.83 -7.68
N MET A 75 -8.99 19.61 -7.13
CA MET A 75 -9.35 18.42 -7.90
C MET A 75 -10.80 18.45 -8.41
N LEU A 76 -11.74 19.07 -7.69
CA LEU A 76 -13.10 19.25 -8.21
C LEU A 76 -13.11 20.21 -9.40
N HIS A 77 -12.20 21.19 -9.47
CA HIS A 77 -12.11 22.05 -10.65
C HIS A 77 -11.52 21.36 -11.87
N ASP A 78 -10.71 20.33 -11.66
CA ASP A 78 -10.07 19.61 -12.75
C ASP A 78 -11.00 18.56 -13.34
N ASP A 79 -10.91 18.37 -14.66
CA ASP A 79 -11.57 17.25 -15.32
C ASP A 79 -10.60 16.25 -15.95
N ASP A 80 -9.31 16.60 -15.98
CA ASP A 80 -8.24 15.75 -16.47
C ASP A 80 -7.69 14.83 -15.37
N GLU A 81 -7.82 13.52 -15.58
CA GLU A 81 -7.33 12.50 -14.66
C GLU A 81 -5.79 12.56 -14.50
N LEU A 82 -5.05 12.97 -15.55
CA LEU A 82 -3.59 13.03 -15.47
C LEU A 82 -3.13 14.15 -14.54
N SER A 83 -3.73 15.34 -14.64
CA SER A 83 -3.49 16.45 -13.73
C SER A 83 -3.87 16.11 -12.29
N MET A 84 -5.01 15.44 -12.05
CA MET A 84 -5.38 14.93 -10.73
C MET A 84 -4.33 13.96 -10.16
N LYS A 85 -3.86 13.00 -10.96
CA LYS A 85 -2.80 12.06 -10.55
C LYS A 85 -1.49 12.77 -10.24
N SER A 86 -1.18 13.85 -10.94
CA SER A 86 -0.02 14.72 -10.65
C SER A 86 -0.18 15.38 -9.28
N ALA A 87 -1.35 15.96 -8.98
CA ALA A 87 -1.65 16.55 -7.67
C ALA A 87 -1.50 15.52 -6.53
N ILE A 88 -2.04 14.31 -6.69
CA ILE A 88 -1.93 13.22 -5.71
C ILE A 88 -0.46 12.81 -5.50
N SER A 89 0.35 12.79 -6.57
CA SER A 89 1.74 12.35 -6.49
C SER A 89 2.64 13.25 -5.63
N ALA A 90 2.23 14.50 -5.43
CA ALA A 90 2.92 15.45 -4.57
C ALA A 90 2.56 15.31 -3.08
N LEU A 91 1.60 14.46 -2.73
CA LEU A 91 1.10 14.29 -1.35
C LEU A 91 1.82 13.15 -0.61
N ASP A 92 1.94 13.31 0.71
CA ASP A 92 2.36 12.23 1.60
C ASP A 92 1.26 11.17 1.81
N ASP A 93 1.60 10.04 2.45
CA ASP A 93 0.68 8.90 2.59
C ASP A 93 -0.59 9.29 3.36
N ASP A 94 -0.46 10.13 4.39
CA ASP A 94 -1.60 10.49 5.24
C ASP A 94 -2.51 11.49 4.56
N MET A 95 -1.92 12.46 3.84
CA MET A 95 -2.69 13.40 3.04
C MET A 95 -3.51 12.69 1.95
N ILE A 96 -2.98 11.64 1.34
CA ILE A 96 -3.73 10.84 0.36
C ILE A 96 -4.90 10.12 1.02
N LEU A 97 -4.71 9.51 2.20
CA LEU A 97 -5.79 8.84 2.94
C LEU A 97 -6.86 9.83 3.43
N ASP A 98 -6.45 11.02 3.88
CA ASP A 98 -7.36 12.09 4.28
C ASP A 98 -8.14 12.63 3.07
N LEU A 99 -7.50 12.74 1.90
CA LEU A 99 -8.16 13.15 0.65
C LEU A 99 -9.20 12.12 0.19
N VAL A 100 -8.90 10.82 0.27
CA VAL A 100 -9.87 9.75 0.03
C VAL A 100 -11.05 9.89 1.00
N ALA A 101 -10.77 10.11 2.30
CA ALA A 101 -11.82 10.27 3.30
C ALA A 101 -12.70 11.51 3.04
N ALA A 102 -12.11 12.61 2.58
CA ALA A 102 -12.86 13.80 2.16
C ALA A 102 -13.72 13.51 0.92
N ALA A 103 -13.19 12.79 -0.07
CA ALA A 103 -13.94 12.40 -1.26
C ALA A 103 -15.12 11.46 -0.93
N GLU A 104 -14.95 10.54 0.01
CA GLU A 104 -16.04 9.71 0.55
C GLU A 104 -17.09 10.54 1.30
N LEU A 105 -16.64 11.41 2.20
CA LEU A 105 -17.52 12.27 3.02
C LEU A 105 -18.42 13.13 2.14
N TYR A 106 -17.86 13.72 1.09
CA TYR A 106 -18.58 14.58 0.16
C TYR A 106 -19.17 13.83 -1.04
N GLN A 107 -19.02 12.51 -1.12
CA GLN A 107 -19.52 11.68 -2.24
C GLN A 107 -19.00 12.17 -3.61
N ALA A 108 -17.72 12.57 -3.67
CA ALA A 108 -17.04 12.97 -4.90
C ALA A 108 -16.39 11.76 -5.58
N GLU A 109 -17.22 10.93 -6.23
CA GLU A 109 -16.79 9.62 -6.77
C GLU A 109 -15.61 9.73 -7.74
N LYS A 110 -15.56 10.75 -8.62
CA LYS A 110 -14.43 10.94 -9.54
C LYS A 110 -13.10 11.10 -8.81
N VAL A 111 -13.05 11.94 -7.76
CA VAL A 111 -11.83 12.15 -6.96
C VAL A 111 -11.43 10.85 -6.25
N LYS A 112 -12.41 10.14 -5.69
CA LYS A 112 -12.21 8.86 -5.01
C LYS A 112 -11.66 7.80 -5.96
N ASP A 113 -12.22 7.66 -7.16
CA ASP A 113 -11.80 6.68 -8.16
C ASP A 113 -10.36 6.94 -8.65
N VAL A 114 -9.99 8.21 -8.85
CA VAL A 114 -8.62 8.56 -9.20
C VAL A 114 -7.65 8.23 -8.07
N CYS A 115 -8.02 8.50 -6.81
CA CYS A 115 -7.23 8.12 -5.65
C CYS A 115 -7.09 6.58 -5.54
N ASP A 116 -8.17 5.82 -5.67
CA ASP A 116 -8.18 4.35 -5.63
C ASP A 116 -7.25 3.76 -6.70
N SER A 117 -7.43 4.19 -7.95
CA SER A 117 -6.62 3.77 -9.10
C SER A 117 -5.14 4.09 -8.88
N TRP A 118 -4.83 5.29 -8.40
CA TRP A 118 -3.47 5.71 -8.12
C TRP A 118 -2.82 4.90 -6.99
N ILE A 119 -3.53 4.69 -5.87
CA ILE A 119 -3.03 3.93 -4.72
C ILE A 119 -2.74 2.48 -5.14
N LYS A 120 -3.65 1.84 -5.88
CA LYS A 120 -3.46 0.47 -6.38
C LYS A 120 -2.30 0.37 -7.36
N LEU A 121 -2.12 1.36 -8.23
CA LEU A 121 -0.98 1.42 -9.14
C LEU A 121 0.35 1.55 -8.38
N LYS A 122 0.36 2.33 -7.30
CA LYS A 122 1.55 2.66 -6.49
C LYS A 122 1.82 1.68 -5.36
N ALA A 123 1.02 0.62 -5.22
CA ALA A 123 1.18 -0.41 -4.21
C ALA A 123 2.63 -0.96 -4.05
N PRO A 124 3.41 -1.26 -5.12
CA PRO A 124 4.77 -1.76 -4.95
C PRO A 124 5.76 -0.72 -4.39
N GLU A 125 5.48 0.56 -4.62
CA GLU A 125 6.36 1.69 -4.27
C GLU A 125 5.97 2.32 -2.92
N ARG A 126 4.68 2.32 -2.60
CA ARG A 126 4.08 2.84 -1.36
C ARG A 126 3.20 1.76 -0.71
N PRO A 127 3.77 0.64 -0.26
CA PRO A 127 3.00 -0.51 0.18
C PRO A 127 2.18 -0.26 1.45
N TRP A 128 2.69 0.57 2.37
CA TRP A 128 1.97 0.91 3.60
C TRP A 128 0.74 1.79 3.36
N LEU A 129 0.82 2.75 2.42
CA LEU A 129 -0.33 3.51 1.96
C LEU A 129 -1.42 2.58 1.42
N ALA A 130 -1.06 1.72 0.47
CA ALA A 130 -2.00 0.83 -0.18
C ALA A 130 -2.57 -0.23 0.80
N PHE A 131 -1.76 -0.71 1.74
CA PHE A 131 -2.20 -1.62 2.80
C PHE A 131 -3.21 -0.95 3.75
N ARG A 132 -2.91 0.25 4.26
CA ARG A 132 -3.82 1.02 5.14
C ARG A 132 -5.12 1.38 4.44
N TYR A 133 -5.03 1.79 3.18
CA TYR A 133 -6.20 2.02 2.33
C TYR A 133 -7.06 0.75 2.22
N ALA A 134 -6.46 -0.35 1.75
CA ALA A 134 -7.19 -1.60 1.52
C ALA A 134 -7.82 -2.17 2.80
N LEU A 135 -7.19 -1.98 3.96
CA LEU A 135 -7.76 -2.31 5.27
C LEU A 135 -9.03 -1.49 5.56
N LYS A 136 -8.96 -0.17 5.39
CA LYS A 136 -10.08 0.75 5.64
C LYS A 136 -11.29 0.39 4.77
N HIS A 137 -11.07 0.10 3.50
CA HIS A 137 -12.14 -0.23 2.54
C HIS A 137 -12.45 -1.72 2.43
N ARG A 138 -11.79 -2.58 3.23
CA ARG A 138 -11.94 -4.05 3.21
C ARG A 138 -11.68 -4.67 1.83
N ASP A 139 -10.76 -4.08 1.05
CA ASP A 139 -10.34 -4.60 -0.25
C ASP A 139 -9.32 -5.73 -0.06
N ILE A 140 -9.84 -6.95 0.12
CA ILE A 140 -9.01 -8.15 0.34
C ILE A 140 -8.03 -8.38 -0.81
N SER A 141 -8.42 -8.09 -2.05
CA SER A 141 -7.55 -8.30 -3.21
C SER A 141 -6.33 -7.38 -3.19
N THR A 142 -6.52 -6.12 -2.83
CA THR A 142 -5.42 -5.17 -2.67
C THR A 142 -4.61 -5.50 -1.42
N LEU A 143 -5.22 -5.98 -0.34
CA LEU A 143 -4.49 -6.44 0.86
C LEU A 143 -3.54 -7.59 0.54
N ASP A 144 -4.03 -8.66 -0.08
CA ASP A 144 -3.21 -9.81 -0.43
C ASP A 144 -2.05 -9.43 -1.36
N ARG A 145 -2.28 -8.46 -2.24
CA ARG A 145 -1.28 -7.91 -3.14
C ARG A 145 -0.24 -7.02 -2.43
N THR A 146 -0.64 -6.21 -1.44
CA THR A 146 0.20 -5.16 -0.84
C THR A 146 0.92 -5.58 0.44
N ALA A 147 0.25 -6.38 1.28
CA ALA A 147 0.78 -6.91 2.53
C ALA A 147 2.21 -7.51 2.40
N PRO A 148 2.59 -8.20 1.31
CA PRO A 148 3.92 -8.79 1.21
C PRO A 148 5.03 -7.75 1.10
N TYR A 149 4.73 -6.62 0.45
CA TYR A 149 5.63 -5.50 0.31
C TYR A 149 5.78 -4.69 1.61
N THR A 150 4.94 -4.97 2.62
CA THR A 150 5.08 -4.42 3.97
C THR A 150 6.02 -5.24 4.86
N LEU A 151 6.46 -6.41 4.40
CA LEU A 151 7.37 -7.30 5.12
C LEU A 151 8.82 -6.82 4.90
N GLY A 152 9.50 -6.42 5.97
CA GLY A 152 10.89 -5.97 5.93
C GLY A 152 11.47 -5.70 7.31
N SER A 153 12.79 -5.56 7.39
CA SER A 153 13.55 -5.34 8.64
C SER A 153 14.06 -3.91 8.74
N ASP A 154 13.23 -2.92 8.44
CA ASP A 154 13.58 -1.52 8.63
C ASP A 154 12.79 -0.88 9.76
N SER A 155 13.42 0.06 10.46
CA SER A 155 12.81 0.93 11.48
C SER A 155 11.50 1.57 11.01
N TYR A 156 11.36 1.78 9.70
CA TYR A 156 10.15 2.23 9.03
C TYR A 156 8.94 1.31 9.23
N VAL A 157 9.14 -0.02 9.28
CA VAL A 157 8.06 -0.99 9.52
C VAL A 157 7.49 -0.80 10.92
N THR A 158 8.34 -0.67 11.94
CA THR A 158 7.88 -0.43 13.32
C THR A 158 7.08 0.87 13.39
N PHE A 159 7.59 1.95 12.80
CA PHE A 159 6.89 3.23 12.76
C PHE A 159 5.50 3.13 12.11
N GLN A 160 5.37 2.41 10.99
CA GLN A 160 4.08 2.28 10.30
C GLN A 160 3.10 1.40 11.07
N VAL A 161 3.58 0.33 11.71
CA VAL A 161 2.73 -0.56 12.54
C VAL A 161 2.19 0.19 13.76
N ASP A 162 2.99 1.05 14.38
CA ASP A 162 2.58 1.86 15.54
C ASP A 162 1.46 2.85 15.20
N ARG A 163 1.25 3.14 13.91
CA ARG A 163 0.16 4.01 13.42
C ARG A 163 -1.13 3.27 13.11
N LEU A 164 -1.11 1.94 13.15
CA LEU A 164 -2.30 1.12 12.96
C LEU A 164 -3.07 1.05 14.29
N ASP A 165 -4.41 0.94 14.22
CA ASP A 165 -5.18 0.58 15.40
C ASP A 165 -4.83 -0.86 15.84
N HIS A 166 -5.12 -1.18 17.11
CA HIS A 166 -4.73 -2.46 17.71
C HIS A 166 -5.26 -3.69 16.96
N LEU A 167 -6.46 -3.63 16.38
CA LEU A 167 -7.02 -4.78 15.66
C LEU A 167 -6.29 -4.98 14.33
N THR A 168 -6.03 -3.88 13.64
CA THR A 168 -5.31 -3.86 12.38
C THR A 168 -3.84 -4.29 12.53
N ALA A 169 -3.14 -3.76 13.53
CA ALA A 169 -1.78 -4.21 13.87
C ALA A 169 -1.77 -5.72 14.15
N ARG A 170 -2.73 -6.22 14.92
CA ARG A 170 -2.86 -7.66 15.21
C ARG A 170 -3.10 -8.49 13.95
N ALA A 171 -3.94 -8.01 13.03
CA ALA A 171 -4.18 -8.69 11.76
C ALA A 171 -2.89 -8.75 10.92
N TRP A 172 -2.15 -7.65 10.85
CA TRP A 172 -0.86 -7.59 10.17
C TRP A 172 0.18 -8.53 10.81
N TYR A 173 0.28 -8.59 12.14
CA TYR A 173 1.17 -9.55 12.80
C TYR A 173 0.80 -11.00 12.48
N LYS A 174 -0.49 -11.36 12.54
CA LYS A 174 -0.95 -12.71 12.16
C LYS A 174 -0.58 -13.06 10.72
N TYR A 175 -0.65 -12.07 9.83
CA TYR A 175 -0.21 -12.22 8.45
C TYR A 175 1.32 -12.40 8.37
N ARG A 176 2.11 -11.56 9.06
CA ARG A 176 3.58 -11.52 9.02
C ARG A 176 4.26 -12.74 9.64
N GLU A 177 3.75 -13.26 10.75
CA GLU A 177 4.42 -14.32 11.52
C GLU A 177 4.75 -15.56 10.67
N PRO A 178 3.80 -16.12 9.88
CA PRO A 178 4.12 -17.24 9.02
C PRO A 178 5.22 -16.96 7.98
N TYR A 179 5.30 -15.73 7.44
CA TYR A 179 6.38 -15.36 6.51
C TYR A 179 7.72 -15.41 7.20
N ILE A 180 7.83 -14.85 8.39
CA ILE A 180 9.10 -14.81 9.12
C ILE A 180 9.57 -16.20 9.45
N HIS A 181 8.67 -17.08 9.89
CA HIS A 181 9.04 -18.47 10.12
C HIS A 181 9.50 -19.18 8.84
N VAL A 182 8.83 -18.94 7.72
CA VAL A 182 9.24 -19.51 6.43
C VAL A 182 10.60 -18.96 6.01
N THR A 183 10.79 -17.64 6.04
CA THR A 183 12.06 -16.96 5.71
C THR A 183 13.19 -17.41 6.62
N ASP A 184 12.98 -17.54 7.93
CA ASP A 184 13.98 -18.01 8.88
C ASP A 184 14.44 -19.45 8.55
N ARG A 185 13.51 -20.35 8.23
CA ARG A 185 13.84 -21.71 7.78
C ARG A 185 14.59 -21.72 6.44
N PHE A 186 14.26 -20.80 5.54
CA PHE A 186 15.00 -20.61 4.29
C PHE A 186 16.40 -20.05 4.49
N LEU A 187 16.62 -19.20 5.48
CA LEU A 187 17.94 -18.65 5.77
C LEU A 187 18.78 -19.58 6.65
N THR A 188 18.13 -20.51 7.36
CA THR A 188 18.78 -21.54 8.17
C THR A 188 19.27 -22.69 7.29
N VAL A 189 20.53 -22.59 6.85
CA VAL A 189 21.18 -23.62 6.04
C VAL A 189 21.32 -24.92 6.86
N PRO A 190 20.81 -26.07 6.39
CA PRO A 190 20.90 -27.34 7.12
C PRO A 190 22.37 -27.76 7.25
N LEU A 191 22.74 -28.47 8.33
CA LEU A 191 24.09 -29.02 8.46
C LEU A 191 24.41 -30.06 7.38
N PRO A 192 25.70 -30.25 7.02
CA PRO A 192 26.09 -31.30 6.09
C PRO A 192 25.71 -32.71 6.56
N GLU A 193 25.33 -33.59 5.62
CA GLU A 193 25.00 -34.99 5.94
C GLU A 193 26.25 -35.78 6.37
N LYS A 194 26.05 -36.78 7.23
CA LYS A 194 27.11 -37.75 7.55
C LYS A 194 27.17 -38.82 6.46
N ASN A 195 28.37 -39.13 5.99
CA ASN A 195 28.60 -40.25 5.08
C ASN A 195 28.52 -41.61 5.81
N SER A 196 28.71 -42.72 5.08
CA SER A 196 28.72 -44.08 5.64
C SER A 196 29.80 -44.32 6.71
N LYS A 197 30.81 -43.44 6.81
CA LYS A 197 31.86 -43.46 7.83
C LYS A 197 31.56 -42.53 9.01
N GLY A 198 30.35 -41.96 9.09
CA GLY A 198 29.93 -41.04 10.14
C GLY A 198 30.56 -39.63 10.07
N LYS A 199 31.32 -39.31 9.01
CA LYS A 199 31.97 -38.00 8.84
C LYS A 199 31.07 -37.05 8.05
N LEU A 200 31.09 -35.75 8.41
CA LEU A 200 30.37 -34.70 7.67
C LEU A 200 30.86 -34.61 6.23
N HIS A 201 29.93 -34.53 5.29
CA HIS A 201 30.19 -34.47 3.86
C HIS A 201 30.17 -33.04 3.35
N TRP A 202 31.33 -32.54 2.93
CA TRP A 202 31.47 -31.22 2.32
C TRP A 202 31.55 -31.33 0.80
N CYS A 203 30.72 -30.56 0.10
CA CYS A 203 30.64 -30.57 -1.35
C CYS A 203 30.46 -29.17 -1.89
N ARG A 204 31.33 -28.75 -2.82
CA ARG A 204 31.28 -27.40 -3.43
C ARG A 204 30.02 -27.13 -4.26
N ALA A 205 29.37 -28.18 -4.78
CA ALA A 205 28.09 -28.02 -5.48
C ALA A 205 26.97 -27.51 -4.55
N TRP A 206 27.13 -27.68 -3.24
CA TRP A 206 26.21 -27.12 -2.25
C TRP A 206 26.24 -25.59 -2.23
N ASP A 207 27.41 -24.97 -2.38
CA ASP A 207 27.54 -23.52 -2.28
C ASP A 207 26.76 -22.81 -3.39
N SER A 208 26.80 -23.36 -4.62
CA SER A 208 25.99 -22.86 -5.74
C SER A 208 24.49 -23.07 -5.49
N TYR A 209 24.11 -24.26 -5.01
CA TYR A 209 22.73 -24.56 -4.66
C TYR A 209 22.17 -23.60 -3.61
N GLU A 210 22.93 -23.37 -2.54
CA GLU A 210 22.55 -22.47 -1.46
C GLU A 210 22.42 -21.02 -1.96
N ALA A 211 23.33 -20.57 -2.83
CA ALA A 211 23.26 -19.25 -3.44
C ALA A 211 21.99 -19.10 -4.31
N ASP A 212 21.66 -20.12 -5.11
CA ASP A 212 20.48 -20.11 -5.98
C ASP A 212 19.18 -20.10 -5.13
N VAL A 213 19.11 -20.87 -4.04
CA VAL A 213 17.98 -20.86 -3.10
C VAL A 213 17.85 -19.49 -2.43
N LYS A 214 18.95 -18.91 -1.93
CA LYS A 214 18.93 -17.58 -1.31
C LYS A 214 18.51 -16.50 -2.31
N LEU A 215 18.96 -16.57 -3.55
CA LEU A 215 18.56 -15.64 -4.61
C LEU A 215 17.09 -15.79 -4.97
N ALA A 216 16.59 -17.03 -5.07
CA ALA A 216 15.18 -17.30 -5.32
C ALA A 216 14.30 -16.72 -4.21
N VAL A 217 14.69 -16.90 -2.94
CA VAL A 217 13.99 -16.36 -1.77
C VAL A 217 14.04 -14.83 -1.73
N ALA A 218 15.18 -14.23 -2.04
CA ALA A 218 15.32 -12.77 -2.12
C ALA A 218 14.46 -12.15 -3.24
N GLY A 219 14.09 -12.94 -4.25
CA GLY A 219 13.20 -12.55 -5.34
C GLY A 219 11.71 -12.64 -5.02
N LEU A 220 11.30 -13.28 -3.91
CA LEU A 220 9.90 -13.45 -3.56
C LEU A 220 9.31 -12.13 -3.04
N ARG A 221 8.21 -11.68 -3.64
CA ARG A 221 7.53 -10.44 -3.30
C ARG A 221 6.04 -10.69 -3.22
N GLY A 222 5.57 -11.36 -2.17
CA GLY A 222 4.18 -11.79 -2.27
C GLY A 222 3.67 -12.73 -1.23
N ALA A 223 2.37 -12.66 -0.96
CA ALA A 223 1.59 -13.75 -0.42
C ALA A 223 1.41 -14.82 -1.48
N GLU A 224 1.22 -14.39 -2.73
CA GLU A 224 1.20 -15.28 -3.88
C GLU A 224 2.55 -15.99 -4.08
N ASP A 225 3.67 -15.29 -3.83
CA ASP A 225 5.01 -15.85 -3.93
C ASP A 225 5.38 -16.73 -2.73
N VAL A 226 4.96 -16.37 -1.51
CA VAL A 226 5.38 -17.05 -0.28
C VAL A 226 4.37 -18.10 0.21
N PHE A 227 3.10 -18.05 -0.18
CA PHE A 227 2.08 -19.01 0.26
C PHE A 227 1.46 -19.84 -0.85
N SER A 228 1.77 -19.60 -2.12
CA SER A 228 1.39 -20.60 -3.11
C SER A 228 2.30 -21.82 -2.97
N ALA A 229 1.83 -22.83 -2.22
CA ALA A 229 2.43 -24.16 -2.14
C ALA A 229 2.63 -24.82 -3.52
N LYS A 230 1.99 -24.28 -4.57
CA LYS A 230 2.25 -24.57 -5.98
C LYS A 230 3.60 -24.00 -6.43
N ARG A 231 3.87 -22.69 -6.32
CA ARG A 231 5.16 -22.12 -6.77
C ARG A 231 6.36 -22.66 -6.02
N TRP A 232 6.26 -22.99 -4.74
CA TRP A 232 7.40 -23.59 -4.04
C TRP A 232 7.82 -24.96 -4.57
N ARG A 233 6.88 -25.71 -5.15
CA ARG A 233 7.18 -26.95 -5.88
C ARG A 233 7.66 -26.68 -7.31
N ASP A 234 7.31 -25.52 -7.86
CA ASP A 234 7.60 -25.11 -9.24
C ASP A 234 8.87 -24.24 -9.37
N VAL A 235 9.41 -23.67 -8.27
CA VAL A 235 10.76 -23.10 -8.26
C VAL A 235 11.67 -24.25 -8.65
N PRO A 236 12.38 -24.19 -9.79
CA PRO A 236 13.28 -25.24 -10.18
C PRO A 236 14.42 -25.26 -9.18
N ILE A 237 14.28 -26.10 -8.17
CA ILE A 237 15.35 -26.42 -7.26
C ILE A 237 16.32 -27.24 -8.10
N PHE A 238 17.31 -26.57 -8.68
CA PHE A 238 18.38 -27.22 -9.39
C PHE A 238 19.01 -28.21 -8.41
N GLU A 239 18.99 -29.51 -8.73
CA GLU A 239 19.69 -30.46 -7.88
C GLU A 239 21.15 -30.04 -7.78
N PRO A 240 21.81 -30.14 -6.61
CA PRO A 240 23.21 -29.78 -6.46
C PRO A 240 24.06 -30.61 -7.43
N ASP A 241 24.34 -30.01 -8.58
CA ASP A 241 25.05 -30.65 -9.69
C ASP A 241 26.51 -30.21 -9.66
N HIS A 242 27.39 -31.19 -9.78
CA HIS A 242 28.79 -30.93 -10.03
C HIS A 242 28.91 -30.44 -11.47
N ARG A 243 28.87 -29.11 -11.67
CA ARG A 243 28.99 -28.42 -12.98
C ARG A 243 30.12 -28.95 -13.88
N SER A 244 31.14 -29.59 -13.29
CA SER A 244 32.29 -30.16 -13.99
C SER A 244 32.07 -31.57 -14.58
N ASN A 245 31.06 -32.34 -14.16
CA ASN A 245 30.90 -33.74 -14.61
C ASN A 245 29.46 -34.28 -14.62
N GLY A 246 28.44 -33.47 -14.32
CA GLY A 246 27.02 -33.87 -14.36
C GLY A 246 26.64 -34.98 -13.38
N ARG A 247 27.51 -35.29 -12.41
CA ARG A 247 27.25 -36.31 -11.39
C ARG A 247 26.52 -35.67 -10.23
N LYS A 248 25.40 -36.27 -9.83
CA LYS A 248 24.58 -35.82 -8.71
C LYS A 248 25.11 -36.39 -7.39
N CYS A 249 25.36 -35.53 -6.41
CA CYS A 249 25.76 -36.00 -5.07
C CYS A 249 24.53 -36.45 -4.26
N GLY A 250 24.44 -37.74 -3.96
CA GLY A 250 23.32 -38.31 -3.18
C GLY A 250 23.16 -37.69 -1.78
N LEU A 251 24.27 -37.39 -1.09
CA LEU A 251 24.24 -36.76 0.23
C LEU A 251 23.76 -35.31 0.17
N CYS A 252 24.17 -34.54 -0.84
CA CYS A 252 23.66 -33.18 -1.05
C CYS A 252 22.18 -33.18 -1.42
N ARG A 253 21.71 -34.15 -2.22
CA ARG A 253 20.28 -34.31 -2.52
C ARG A 253 19.47 -34.57 -1.25
N THR A 254 19.93 -35.47 -0.37
CA THR A 254 19.27 -35.71 0.91
C THR A 254 19.24 -34.46 1.78
N ARG A 255 20.35 -33.71 1.84
CA ARG A 255 20.44 -32.44 2.58
C ARG A 255 19.45 -31.39 2.05
N ALA A 256 19.40 -31.22 0.72
CA ALA A 256 18.46 -30.33 0.04
C ALA A 256 17.01 -30.69 0.35
N HIS A 257 16.66 -31.97 0.21
CA HIS A 257 15.32 -32.45 0.51
C HIS A 257 14.91 -32.22 1.98
N LYS A 258 15.83 -32.43 2.94
CA LYS A 258 15.55 -32.10 4.35
C LYS A 258 15.31 -30.60 4.55
N TRP A 259 16.04 -29.75 3.83
CA TRP A 259 15.82 -28.31 3.85
C TRP A 259 14.42 -27.95 3.36
N GLU A 260 14.05 -28.43 2.18
CA GLU A 260 12.72 -28.24 1.58
C GLU A 260 11.60 -28.72 2.52
N MET A 261 11.75 -29.91 3.10
CA MET A 261 10.77 -30.45 4.03
C MET A 261 10.69 -29.64 5.33
N SER A 262 11.77 -28.98 5.74
CA SER A 262 11.72 -28.07 6.89
C SER A 262 10.87 -26.84 6.59
N ILE A 263 10.93 -26.32 5.37
CA ILE A 263 10.15 -25.16 4.91
C ILE A 263 8.66 -25.50 4.83
N VAL A 264 8.31 -26.62 4.19
CA VAL A 264 6.91 -26.98 3.88
C VAL A 264 6.12 -27.47 5.10
N LYS A 265 6.80 -27.83 6.20
CA LYS A 265 6.10 -28.27 7.42
C LYS A 265 5.15 -27.16 7.91
N PRO A 266 3.82 -27.44 7.96
CA PRO A 266 2.86 -26.46 8.42
C PRO A 266 3.26 -25.95 9.80
N LEU A 267 3.10 -24.64 10.02
CA LEU A 267 3.09 -24.09 11.36
C LEU A 267 1.82 -24.66 12.01
N GLY A 268 2.01 -25.63 12.91
CA GLY A 268 0.93 -26.28 13.65
C GLY A 268 0.31 -25.36 14.68
#